data_AF-M3DFK1-F1
#
_entry.id   AF-M3DFK1-F1
#
_cell.length_a   1.000
_cell.length_b   1.000
_cell.length_c   1.000
_cell.angle_alpha   90.00
_cell.angle_beta   90.00
_cell.angle_gamma   90.00
#
_symmetry.space_group_name_H-M   'P 1'
#
loop_
_entity.id
_entity.type
_entity.pdbx_description
1 polymer ?
#
loop_
_entity_poly.entity_id
_entity_poly.type
_entity_poly.pdbx_seq_one_letter_code
_entity_poly.pdbx_strand_id
1 'polypeptide(L)'
;MLHTGPCEPWPLDMSCCPDGEDVEAAVLARWQMIATRLLWALSGRRWGPSCPYTVRPCRRACMDSLPLASSRSYGSPWIPYLGRDGVWRNASVCGCRSDCSCGELCEVRLEGPVHDVLVVDIDGQALPADAYRVDAVGMLVRTDGGCWPDCQEMDAPCGEPGTFCVTYRVGLPLDEAAVAAVSELTCHLMKGCGGGGCGCRANPNITRLSRQGVDVEMADPTLFYSEMRTGLPLVDMWLMTVNPYRQTSPSRVYSPDYKRPRSTTWP
;
A
#
# COMPACT_ATOMS: atom_id res chain seq x y z
N MET A 1 3.37 -11.67 2.59
CA MET A 1 2.61 -10.98 3.64
C MET A 1 1.19 -10.82 3.13
N LEU A 2 0.19 -11.15 3.95
CA LEU A 2 -1.20 -10.79 3.63
C LEU A 2 -1.25 -9.25 3.69
N HIS A 3 -1.43 -8.58 2.56
CA HIS A 3 -1.70 -7.15 2.59
C HIS A 3 -3.03 -6.97 3.33
N THR A 4 -2.97 -6.32 4.48
CA THR A 4 -4.16 -5.82 5.14
C THR A 4 -4.79 -4.83 4.16
N GLY A 5 -6.01 -5.13 3.72
CA GLY A 5 -6.74 -4.24 2.82
C GLY A 5 -7.02 -2.90 3.48
N PRO A 6 -7.83 -2.03 2.86
CA PRO A 6 -8.30 -0.82 3.53
C PRO A 6 -9.08 -1.18 4.80
N CYS A 7 -8.78 -0.48 5.90
CA CYS A 7 -9.56 -0.49 7.16
C CYS A 7 -10.54 0.68 7.23
N GLU A 8 -10.22 1.76 6.53
CA GLU A 8 -11.03 2.97 6.42
C GLU A 8 -11.64 3.04 5.02
N PRO A 9 -12.86 3.58 4.88
CA PRO A 9 -13.45 3.81 3.58
C PRO A 9 -12.66 4.87 2.81
N TRP A 10 -12.53 4.69 1.50
CA TRP A 10 -11.97 5.72 0.62
C TRP A 10 -12.86 6.97 0.61
N PRO A 11 -12.27 8.17 0.41
CA PRO A 11 -13.03 9.40 0.31
C PRO A 11 -14.11 9.31 -0.77
N LEU A 12 -15.23 9.94 -0.49
CA LEU A 12 -16.46 9.86 -1.26
C LEU A 12 -16.91 11.28 -1.62
N ASP A 13 -17.28 11.48 -2.88
CA ASP A 13 -17.98 12.68 -3.34
C ASP A 13 -19.45 12.36 -3.60
N MET A 14 -20.33 12.96 -2.80
CA MET A 14 -21.78 12.76 -2.87
C MET A 14 -22.48 13.63 -3.91
N SER A 15 -21.76 14.54 -4.59
CA SER A 15 -22.33 15.46 -5.60
C SER A 15 -23.11 14.76 -6.71
N CYS A 16 -22.71 13.53 -7.04
CA CYS A 16 -23.29 12.71 -8.10
C CYS A 16 -24.31 11.68 -7.59
N CYS A 17 -24.72 11.74 -6.32
CA CYS A 17 -25.64 10.80 -5.69
C CYS A 17 -27.05 11.41 -5.56
N PRO A 18 -28.02 11.06 -6.45
CA PRO A 18 -29.32 11.74 -6.48
C PRO A 18 -30.19 11.53 -5.23
N ASP A 19 -29.91 10.48 -4.47
CA ASP A 19 -30.69 10.06 -3.29
C ASP A 19 -29.87 10.16 -1.98
N GLY A 20 -28.75 10.88 -2.01
CA GLY A 20 -27.74 10.86 -0.94
C GLY A 20 -28.11 11.63 0.33
N GLU A 21 -29.06 12.56 0.26
CA GLU A 21 -29.35 13.51 1.35
C GLU A 21 -30.18 12.91 2.49
N ASP A 22 -30.93 11.82 2.24
CA ASP A 22 -31.81 11.17 3.23
C ASP A 22 -31.32 9.78 3.70
N VAL A 23 -30.05 9.43 3.46
CA VAL A 23 -29.49 8.12 3.85
C VAL A 23 -28.91 8.19 5.26
N GLU A 24 -29.29 7.24 6.11
CA GLU A 24 -28.70 7.08 7.45
C GLU A 24 -27.16 6.91 7.35
N ALA A 25 -26.41 7.68 8.13
CA ALA A 25 -24.94 7.70 8.08
C ALA A 25 -24.29 6.32 8.24
N ALA A 26 -24.87 5.44 9.06
CA ALA A 26 -24.39 4.07 9.24
C ALA A 26 -24.53 3.21 7.97
N VAL A 27 -25.61 3.42 7.21
CA VAL A 27 -25.86 2.74 5.94
C VAL A 27 -24.86 3.22 4.88
N LEU A 28 -24.63 4.54 4.80
CA LEU A 28 -23.65 5.13 3.92
C LEU A 28 -22.24 4.58 4.20
N ALA A 29 -21.78 4.65 5.45
CA ALA A 29 -20.45 4.17 5.84
C ALA A 29 -20.24 2.69 5.52
N ARG A 30 -21.27 1.86 5.73
CA ARG A 30 -21.23 0.44 5.37
C ARG A 30 -21.01 0.23 3.87
N TRP A 31 -21.80 0.89 3.02
CA TRP A 31 -21.70 0.70 1.57
C TRP A 31 -20.45 1.32 0.99
N GLN A 32 -20.02 2.46 1.51
CA GLN A 32 -18.75 3.09 1.17
C GLN A 32 -17.57 2.15 1.46
N MET A 33 -17.58 1.46 2.60
CA MET A 33 -16.53 0.50 2.95
C MET A 33 -16.58 -0.75 2.05
N ILE A 34 -17.76 -1.22 1.67
CA ILE A 34 -17.92 -2.35 0.73
C ILE A 34 -17.38 -1.96 -0.64
N ALA A 35 -17.78 -0.79 -1.18
CA ALA A 35 -17.29 -0.27 -2.45
C ALA A 35 -15.77 -0.13 -2.45
N THR A 36 -15.22 0.44 -1.38
CA THR A 36 -13.77 0.57 -1.16
C THR A 36 -13.06 -0.79 -1.27
N ARG A 37 -13.56 -1.83 -0.59
CA ARG A 37 -12.93 -3.18 -0.65
C ARG A 37 -13.04 -3.83 -2.03
N LEU A 38 -14.18 -3.66 -2.70
CA LEU A 38 -14.38 -4.20 -4.05
C LEU A 38 -13.41 -3.54 -5.04
N LEU A 39 -13.36 -2.21 -5.07
CA LEU A 39 -12.46 -1.48 -5.96
C LEU A 39 -10.99 -1.70 -5.62
N TRP A 40 -10.64 -1.80 -4.34
CA TRP A 40 -9.28 -2.18 -3.95
C TRP A 40 -8.90 -3.56 -4.51
N ALA A 41 -9.78 -4.56 -4.42
CA ALA A 41 -9.53 -5.88 -4.97
C ALA A 41 -9.45 -5.86 -6.51
N LEU A 42 -10.40 -5.20 -7.17
CA LEU A 42 -10.49 -5.14 -8.64
C LEU A 42 -9.38 -4.31 -9.29
N SER A 43 -8.83 -3.31 -8.59
CA SER A 43 -7.70 -2.50 -9.05
C SER A 43 -6.32 -3.18 -8.85
N GLY A 44 -6.31 -4.43 -8.39
CA GLY A 44 -5.11 -5.23 -8.16
C GLY A 44 -4.45 -5.01 -6.80
N ARG A 45 -5.19 -4.50 -5.80
CA ARG A 45 -4.76 -4.37 -4.40
C ARG A 45 -3.57 -3.43 -4.18
N ARG A 46 -3.44 -2.39 -5.02
CA ARG A 46 -2.31 -1.44 -5.00
C ARG A 46 -2.65 -0.05 -4.48
N TRP A 47 -3.93 0.30 -4.45
CA TRP A 47 -4.41 1.62 -4.03
C TRP A 47 -4.65 1.62 -2.52
N GLY A 48 -4.46 2.77 -1.87
CA GLY A 48 -4.51 2.87 -0.41
C GLY A 48 -4.85 4.28 0.03
N PRO A 49 -5.18 4.46 1.31
CA PRO A 49 -4.44 3.84 2.42
C PRO A 49 -4.84 2.39 2.76
N SER A 50 -3.85 1.57 3.11
CA SER A 50 -4.05 0.27 3.79
C SER A 50 -4.43 0.46 5.26
N CYS A 51 -4.81 -0.63 5.95
CA CYS A 51 -4.75 -0.63 7.41
C CYS A 51 -3.33 -0.28 7.88
N PRO A 52 -3.19 0.51 8.95
CA PRO A 52 -1.89 0.79 9.53
C PRO A 52 -1.28 -0.48 10.12
N TYR A 53 0.04 -0.58 10.03
CA TYR A 53 0.79 -1.65 10.68
C TYR A 53 2.14 -1.11 11.16
N THR A 54 2.63 -1.72 12.23
CA THR A 54 3.89 -1.36 12.84
C THR A 54 4.97 -2.34 12.45
N VAL A 55 6.08 -1.80 11.94
CA VAL A 55 7.29 -2.56 11.67
C VAL A 55 8.41 -2.13 12.59
N ARG A 56 9.37 -3.03 12.76
CA ARG A 56 10.62 -2.80 13.48
C ARG A 56 11.77 -2.91 12.47
N PRO A 57 12.17 -1.79 11.85
CA PRO A 57 13.22 -1.81 10.83
C PRO A 57 14.58 -2.11 11.46
N CYS A 58 15.39 -2.90 10.77
CA CYS A 58 16.80 -3.10 11.12
C CYS A 58 17.66 -2.56 9.98
N ARG A 59 18.77 -1.90 10.32
CA ARG A 59 19.79 -1.57 9.31
C ARG A 59 20.48 -2.85 8.84
N ARG A 60 20.97 -2.85 7.59
CA ARG A 60 21.62 -4.01 6.96
C ARG A 60 22.86 -4.50 7.72
N ALA A 61 23.43 -3.67 8.60
CA ALA A 61 24.65 -3.92 9.36
C ALA A 61 24.47 -4.74 10.66
N CYS A 62 23.27 -5.26 10.99
CA CYS A 62 23.09 -6.12 12.19
C CYS A 62 23.76 -7.53 12.09
N MET A 63 24.89 -7.68 11.38
CA MET A 63 25.63 -8.95 11.27
C MET A 63 27.00 -8.93 11.97
N ASP A 64 27.10 -8.27 13.12
CA ASP A 64 28.31 -8.33 13.96
C ASP A 64 28.19 -9.27 15.17
N SER A 65 27.08 -10.00 15.34
CA SER A 65 26.97 -11.07 16.34
C SER A 65 27.38 -12.44 15.81
N LEU A 66 27.84 -12.56 14.56
CA LEU A 66 28.49 -13.79 14.10
C LEU A 66 29.91 -13.85 14.69
N PRO A 67 30.29 -14.98 15.31
CA PRO A 67 31.65 -15.14 15.80
C PRO A 67 32.63 -14.91 14.66
N LEU A 68 33.77 -14.29 14.99
CA LEU A 68 34.98 -13.96 14.20
C LEU A 68 35.51 -15.00 13.18
N ALA A 69 34.81 -16.12 12.96
CA ALA A 69 35.14 -17.20 12.06
C ALA A 69 34.59 -17.01 10.62
N SER A 70 33.54 -16.21 10.38
CA SER A 70 33.04 -16.00 9.01
C SER A 70 33.75 -14.87 8.25
N SER A 71 34.52 -14.01 8.93
CA SER A 71 35.34 -12.96 8.31
C SER A 71 36.63 -13.47 7.64
N ARG A 72 36.87 -14.79 7.65
CA ARG A 72 38.15 -15.40 7.24
C ARG A 72 38.14 -16.19 5.94
N SER A 73 37.01 -16.35 5.24
CA SER A 73 37.00 -17.23 4.04
C SER A 73 37.59 -16.59 2.78
N TYR A 74 37.83 -15.29 2.76
CA TYR A 74 38.74 -14.64 1.82
C TYR A 74 39.44 -13.54 2.61
N GLY A 75 40.70 -13.72 2.98
CA GLY A 75 41.48 -12.88 3.90
C GLY A 75 41.76 -11.44 3.42
N SER A 76 40.75 -10.75 2.89
CA SER A 76 40.79 -9.39 2.41
C SER A 76 39.42 -8.74 2.65
N PRO A 77 39.33 -7.56 3.26
CA PRO A 77 38.06 -6.87 3.49
C PRO A 77 37.44 -6.31 2.20
N TRP A 78 37.91 -6.72 1.03
CA TRP A 78 37.68 -6.10 -0.26
C TRP A 78 37.05 -7.08 -1.28
N ILE A 79 35.97 -6.63 -1.94
CA ILE A 79 35.25 -7.29 -3.02
C ILE A 79 35.60 -6.58 -4.35
N PRO A 80 36.26 -7.25 -5.31
CA PRO A 80 36.60 -6.67 -6.60
C PRO A 80 35.35 -6.51 -7.50
N TYR A 81 35.26 -5.38 -8.22
CA TYR A 81 34.26 -5.12 -9.27
C TYR A 81 34.86 -4.30 -10.43
N LEU A 82 34.26 -4.41 -11.62
CA LEU A 82 34.69 -3.72 -12.83
C LEU A 82 33.82 -2.47 -13.07
N GLY A 83 34.44 -1.28 -13.09
CA GLY A 83 33.73 -0.03 -13.31
C GLY A 83 33.21 0.14 -14.74
N ARG A 84 32.29 1.10 -14.95
CA ARG A 84 31.76 1.43 -16.30
C ARG A 84 32.83 1.97 -17.26
N ASP A 85 33.99 2.34 -16.73
CA ASP A 85 35.21 2.73 -17.42
C ASP A 85 36.14 1.54 -17.75
N GLY A 86 35.75 0.30 -17.42
CA GLY A 86 36.54 -0.90 -17.65
C GLY A 86 37.72 -1.07 -16.69
N VAL A 87 37.75 -0.30 -15.59
CA VAL A 87 38.83 -0.35 -14.58
C VAL A 87 38.40 -1.20 -13.39
N TRP A 88 39.24 -2.17 -13.00
CA TRP A 88 39.04 -3.02 -11.83
C TRP A 88 39.25 -2.23 -10.54
N ARG A 89 38.27 -2.28 -9.62
CA ARG A 89 38.29 -1.61 -8.31
C ARG A 89 37.87 -2.58 -7.19
N ASN A 90 38.28 -2.28 -5.97
CA ASN A 90 38.02 -3.10 -4.79
C ASN A 90 37.11 -2.31 -3.82
N ALA A 91 35.93 -2.85 -3.47
CA ALA A 91 34.97 -2.23 -2.54
C ALA A 91 34.95 -2.98 -1.20
N SER A 92 34.90 -2.29 -0.06
CA SER A 92 34.81 -2.97 1.25
C SER A 92 33.43 -3.61 1.47
N VAL A 93 33.37 -4.65 2.31
CA VAL A 93 32.12 -5.33 2.70
C VAL A 93 31.25 -4.36 3.52
N CYS A 94 30.44 -3.57 2.80
CA CYS A 94 29.32 -2.74 3.25
C CYS A 94 29.49 -1.99 4.59
N GLY A 95 30.01 -0.77 4.47
CA GLY A 95 29.83 0.33 5.42
C GLY A 95 30.53 1.54 4.83
N CYS A 96 29.76 2.52 4.34
CA CYS A 96 30.33 3.79 3.90
C CYS A 96 31.17 4.35 5.05
N ARG A 97 32.44 4.64 4.78
CA ARG A 97 33.27 5.45 5.67
C ARG A 97 33.85 6.69 4.98
N SER A 98 33.68 6.79 3.66
CA SER A 98 33.55 8.02 2.87
C SER A 98 33.38 7.65 1.39
N ASP A 99 32.46 8.38 0.77
CA ASP A 99 32.22 8.58 -0.67
C ASP A 99 31.78 7.37 -1.51
N CYS A 100 30.50 7.05 -1.35
CA CYS A 100 29.60 6.83 -2.48
C CYS A 100 28.32 7.64 -2.22
N SER A 101 28.25 8.85 -2.81
CA SER A 101 27.29 9.94 -2.58
C SER A 101 27.65 10.87 -1.40
N CYS A 102 27.70 12.19 -1.67
CA CYS A 102 27.99 13.23 -0.70
C CYS A 102 26.90 13.26 0.40
N GLY A 103 27.24 12.71 1.57
CA GLY A 103 26.43 12.66 2.78
C GLY A 103 25.91 11.25 3.08
N GLU A 104 26.24 10.72 4.26
CA GLU A 104 25.56 9.53 4.80
C GLU A 104 24.10 9.89 5.06
N LEU A 105 23.20 9.50 4.15
CA LEU A 105 21.78 9.63 4.41
C LEU A 105 21.40 8.56 5.44
N CYS A 106 20.93 9.04 6.58
CA CYS A 106 20.40 8.19 7.62
C CYS A 106 19.05 7.62 7.16
N GLU A 107 19.09 6.51 6.42
CA GLU A 107 17.94 5.92 5.76
C GLU A 107 17.64 4.48 6.20
N VAL A 108 16.36 4.10 6.10
CA VAL A 108 15.90 2.73 6.29
C VAL A 108 14.79 2.36 5.30
N ARG A 109 14.78 1.12 4.82
CA ARG A 109 13.78 0.65 3.86
C ARG A 109 12.52 0.13 4.56
N LEU A 110 11.38 0.70 4.19
CA LEU A 110 10.03 0.22 4.51
C LEU A 110 9.47 -0.64 3.36
N GLU A 111 8.43 -1.43 3.63
CA GLU A 111 7.71 -2.16 2.59
C GLU A 111 6.82 -1.16 1.82
N GLY A 112 7.05 -1.03 0.51
CA GLY A 112 6.41 -0.01 -0.32
C GLY A 112 5.28 -0.54 -1.22
N PRO A 113 4.53 0.35 -1.89
CA PRO A 113 4.63 1.82 -1.82
C PRO A 113 4.09 2.37 -0.50
N VAL A 114 4.86 3.21 0.19
CA VAL A 114 4.41 3.89 1.42
C VAL A 114 3.39 4.98 1.03
N HIS A 115 2.21 4.93 1.64
CA HIS A 115 1.16 5.93 1.43
C HIS A 115 1.41 7.13 2.34
N ASP A 116 1.51 6.87 3.65
CA ASP A 116 1.85 7.87 4.67
C ASP A 116 2.41 7.20 5.92
N VAL A 117 3.24 7.93 6.65
CA VAL A 117 3.80 7.50 7.94
C VAL A 117 2.99 8.16 9.04
N LEU A 118 2.45 7.35 9.95
CA LEU A 118 1.61 7.84 11.05
C LEU A 118 2.48 8.22 12.26
N VAL A 119 3.39 7.33 12.64
CA VAL A 119 4.26 7.51 13.82
C VAL A 119 5.62 6.86 13.56
N VAL A 120 6.67 7.59 13.89
CA VAL A 120 8.04 7.07 14.03
C VAL A 120 8.41 7.21 15.50
N ASP A 121 8.59 6.09 16.20
CA ASP A 121 8.90 6.04 17.62
C ASP A 121 10.32 5.52 17.84
N ILE A 122 11.12 6.28 18.60
CA ILE A 122 12.45 5.88 19.06
C ILE A 122 12.47 6.04 20.58
N ASP A 123 12.77 4.96 21.30
CA ASP A 123 12.90 4.95 22.77
C ASP A 123 11.64 5.49 23.49
N GLY A 124 10.44 5.27 22.95
CA GLY A 124 9.18 5.79 23.49
C GLY A 124 8.90 7.25 23.17
N GLN A 125 9.69 7.87 22.30
CA GLN A 125 9.50 9.23 21.86
C GLN A 125 9.10 9.25 20.38
N ALA A 126 7.90 9.78 20.12
CA ALA A 126 7.46 10.04 18.76
C ALA A 126 8.27 11.19 18.14
N LEU A 127 8.93 10.91 17.02
CA LEU A 127 9.62 11.95 16.25
C LEU A 127 8.59 12.83 15.53
N PRO A 128 8.83 14.14 15.47
CA PRO A 128 7.95 15.04 14.73
C PRO A 128 8.04 14.74 13.22
N ALA A 129 6.94 14.97 12.51
CA ALA A 129 6.81 14.57 11.09
C ALA A 129 7.75 15.34 10.14
N ASP A 130 8.28 16.49 10.57
CA ASP A 130 9.27 17.28 9.82
C ASP A 130 10.72 16.80 10.06
N ALA A 131 10.96 15.89 11.01
CA ALA A 131 12.28 15.30 11.25
C ALA A 131 12.65 14.19 10.25
N TYR A 132 11.71 13.75 9.41
CA TYR A 132 11.94 12.70 8.42
C TYR A 132 11.11 12.92 7.15
N ARG A 133 11.49 12.23 6.09
CA ARG A 133 10.73 12.15 4.83
C ARG A 133 10.78 10.75 4.27
N VAL A 134 9.90 10.45 3.32
CA VAL A 134 9.95 9.19 2.56
C VAL A 134 10.38 9.49 1.12
N ASP A 135 11.54 8.98 0.74
CA ASP A 135 12.08 9.05 -0.61
C ASP A 135 11.71 7.78 -1.41
N ALA A 136 11.61 7.94 -2.74
CA ALA A 136 11.19 6.88 -3.66
C ALA A 136 9.86 6.22 -3.23
N VAL A 137 9.80 4.88 -3.19
CA VAL A 137 8.59 4.12 -2.84
C VAL A 137 8.53 3.70 -1.36
N GLY A 138 9.52 4.06 -0.54
CA GLY A 138 9.57 3.59 0.85
C GLY A 138 10.94 3.66 1.52
N MET A 139 11.79 4.61 1.13
CA MET A 139 13.03 4.89 1.85
C MET A 139 12.75 5.97 2.89
N LEU A 140 12.68 5.61 4.16
CA LEU A 140 12.51 6.57 5.25
C LEU A 140 13.86 7.21 5.55
N VAL A 141 13.98 8.51 5.27
CA VAL A 141 15.22 9.30 5.41
C VAL A 141 15.06 10.32 6.52
N ARG A 142 16.02 10.36 7.42
CA ARG A 142 16.07 11.33 8.53
C ARG A 142 16.63 12.67 8.05
N THR A 143 16.07 13.78 8.53
CA THR A 143 16.33 15.15 8.03
C THR A 143 16.71 16.15 9.12
N ASP A 144 16.54 15.80 10.39
CA ASP A 144 16.93 16.59 11.57
C ASP A 144 18.43 16.51 11.91
N GLY A 145 19.23 15.84 11.06
CA GLY A 145 20.67 15.63 11.27
C GLY A 145 21.01 14.43 12.17
N GLY A 146 20.02 13.75 12.75
CA GLY A 146 20.23 12.50 13.48
C GLY A 146 20.23 11.27 12.58
N CYS A 147 20.47 10.09 13.18
CA CYS A 147 20.51 8.80 12.47
C CYS A 147 19.53 7.77 13.04
N TRP A 148 19.04 6.84 12.21
CA TRP A 148 18.22 5.74 12.72
C TRP A 148 19.07 4.80 13.59
N PRO A 149 18.52 4.20 14.66
CA PRO A 149 19.26 3.23 15.47
C PRO A 149 19.76 2.07 14.61
N ASP A 150 21.05 1.74 14.75
CA ASP A 150 21.66 0.62 14.03
C ASP A 150 21.14 -0.72 14.55
N CYS A 151 20.92 -0.80 15.86
CA CYS A 151 20.37 -1.95 16.58
C CYS A 151 19.21 -1.50 17.47
N GLN A 152 18.30 -2.42 17.76
CA GLN A 152 17.18 -2.20 18.69
C GLN A 152 16.86 -3.49 19.45
N GLU A 153 16.27 -3.37 20.63
CA GLU A 153 15.91 -4.47 21.52
C GLU A 153 14.65 -5.16 21.02
N MET A 154 14.82 -6.19 20.19
CA MET A 154 13.72 -6.86 19.47
C MET A 154 12.76 -7.67 20.35
N ASP A 155 13.09 -7.85 21.61
CA ASP A 155 12.31 -8.52 22.66
C ASP A 155 11.46 -7.55 23.49
N ALA A 156 11.82 -6.27 23.55
CA ALA A 156 11.03 -5.22 24.19
C ALA A 156 9.86 -4.74 23.29
N PRO A 157 8.70 -4.36 23.86
CA PRO A 157 7.59 -3.78 23.09
C PRO A 157 7.94 -2.39 22.54
N CYS A 158 7.31 -1.99 21.44
CA CYS A 158 7.42 -0.63 20.92
C CYS A 158 7.04 0.39 22.00
N GLY A 159 7.81 1.46 22.11
CA GLY A 159 7.61 2.51 23.11
C GLY A 159 8.50 2.40 24.35
N GLU A 160 9.30 1.33 24.46
CA GLU A 160 10.28 1.16 25.53
C GLU A 160 11.67 1.68 25.11
N PRO A 161 12.56 2.00 26.06
CA PRO A 161 13.94 2.34 25.77
C PRO A 161 14.65 1.25 24.95
N GLY A 162 15.44 1.66 23.95
CA GLY A 162 16.14 0.76 23.04
C GLY A 162 15.29 0.25 21.87
N THR A 163 14.06 0.76 21.67
CA THR A 163 13.17 0.30 20.60
C THR A 163 13.00 1.31 19.47
N PHE A 164 12.84 0.80 18.24
CA PHE A 164 12.60 1.61 17.04
C PHE A 164 11.45 1.02 16.22
N CYS A 165 10.32 1.74 16.23
CA CYS A 165 9.09 1.30 15.59
C CYS A 165 8.54 2.34 14.62
N VAL A 166 8.08 1.88 13.47
CA VAL A 166 7.46 2.73 12.45
C VAL A 166 6.07 2.20 12.15
N THR A 167 5.06 3.03 12.42
CA THR A 167 3.66 2.76 12.09
C THR A 167 3.28 3.57 10.87
N TYR A 168 2.88 2.89 9.81
CA TYR A 168 2.62 3.52 8.51
C TYR A 168 1.57 2.74 7.72
N ARG A 169 1.09 3.36 6.63
CA ARG A 169 0.16 2.77 5.67
C ARG A 169 0.83 2.66 4.32
N VAL A 170 0.33 1.74 3.50
CA VAL A 170 0.84 1.45 2.16
C VAL A 170 -0.25 1.54 1.11
N GLY A 171 0.16 1.76 -0.13
CA GLY A 171 -0.71 1.91 -1.28
C GLY A 171 -0.44 3.20 -2.05
N LEU A 172 -0.86 3.23 -3.31
CA LEU A 172 -0.84 4.43 -4.14
C LEU A 172 -1.88 5.44 -3.66
N PRO A 173 -1.59 6.75 -3.74
CA PRO A 173 -2.54 7.78 -3.39
C PRO A 173 -3.75 7.71 -4.31
N LEU A 174 -4.93 8.03 -3.78
CA LEU A 174 -6.18 8.06 -4.55
C LEU A 174 -6.26 9.37 -5.34
N ASP A 175 -6.46 9.25 -6.65
CA ASP A 175 -6.72 10.39 -7.53
C ASP A 175 -8.23 10.68 -7.63
N GLU A 176 -8.59 11.79 -8.27
CA GLU A 176 -10.00 12.19 -8.44
C GLU A 176 -10.82 11.11 -9.18
N ALA A 177 -10.19 10.36 -10.09
CA ALA A 177 -10.86 9.27 -10.80
C ALA A 177 -11.19 8.09 -9.87
N ALA A 178 -10.29 7.73 -8.94
CA ALA A 178 -10.57 6.74 -7.91
C ALA A 178 -11.70 7.18 -6.96
N VAL A 179 -11.72 8.47 -6.60
CA VAL A 179 -12.81 9.06 -5.80
C VAL A 179 -14.14 8.97 -6.55
N ALA A 180 -14.17 9.36 -7.83
CA ALA A 180 -15.38 9.30 -8.64
C ALA A 180 -15.89 7.86 -8.81
N ALA A 181 -15.00 6.88 -8.99
CA ALA A 181 -15.35 5.47 -9.09
C ALA A 181 -15.94 4.91 -7.78
N VAL A 182 -15.34 5.22 -6.62
CA VAL A 182 -15.91 4.78 -5.34
C VAL A 182 -17.23 5.47 -5.04
N SER A 183 -17.40 6.73 -5.45
CA SER A 183 -18.68 7.46 -5.40
C SER A 183 -19.78 6.78 -6.18
N GLU A 184 -19.54 6.52 -7.47
CA GLU A 184 -20.53 5.89 -8.34
C GLU A 184 -20.93 4.50 -7.82
N LEU A 185 -19.94 3.68 -7.44
CA LEU A 185 -20.21 2.33 -6.92
C LEU A 185 -20.99 2.40 -5.60
N THR A 186 -20.63 3.30 -4.68
CA THR A 186 -21.34 3.45 -3.40
C THR A 186 -22.80 3.84 -3.63
N CYS A 187 -23.06 4.84 -4.48
CA CYS A 187 -24.41 5.27 -4.84
C CYS A 187 -25.23 4.16 -5.50
N HIS A 188 -24.61 3.38 -6.39
CA HIS A 188 -25.27 2.25 -7.03
C HIS A 188 -25.66 1.15 -6.01
N LEU A 189 -24.74 0.79 -5.11
CA LEU A 189 -24.98 -0.21 -4.06
C LEU A 189 -26.10 0.22 -3.10
N MET A 190 -26.19 1.51 -2.78
CA MET A 190 -27.26 2.07 -1.95
C MET A 190 -28.63 1.96 -2.63
N LYS A 191 -28.74 2.37 -3.90
CA LYS A 191 -29.99 2.25 -4.69
C LYS A 191 -30.51 0.82 -4.76
N GLY A 192 -29.61 -0.16 -4.89
CA GLY A 192 -29.97 -1.57 -4.93
C GLY A 192 -30.64 -2.12 -3.67
N CYS A 193 -30.46 -1.48 -2.52
CA CYS A 193 -31.00 -1.94 -1.25
C CYS A 193 -32.36 -1.32 -0.89
N GLY A 194 -32.66 -0.13 -1.42
CA GLY A 194 -33.88 0.64 -1.14
C GLY A 194 -35.14 0.17 -1.86
N GLY A 195 -35.05 -0.84 -2.74
CA GLY A 195 -36.22 -1.39 -3.44
C GLY A 195 -36.76 -0.44 -4.51
N GLY A 196 -35.99 -0.22 -5.57
CA GLY A 196 -36.43 0.59 -6.70
C GLY A 196 -35.32 0.80 -7.73
N GLY A 197 -34.99 -0.21 -8.53
CA GLY A 197 -34.09 -0.06 -9.69
C GLY A 197 -33.07 -1.17 -9.89
N CYS A 198 -32.25 -0.98 -10.95
CA CYS A 198 -31.19 -1.86 -11.44
C CYS A 198 -29.97 -1.91 -10.48
N GLY A 199 -30.15 -2.24 -9.20
CA GLY A 199 -29.05 -2.44 -8.25
C GLY A 199 -28.92 -3.89 -7.78
N CYS A 200 -28.28 -4.13 -6.62
CA CYS A 200 -27.96 -5.47 -6.09
C CYS A 200 -29.14 -6.46 -5.96
N ARG A 201 -30.39 -5.98 -5.95
CA ARG A 201 -31.61 -6.81 -5.87
C ARG A 201 -32.36 -6.93 -7.20
N ALA A 202 -31.84 -6.34 -8.28
CA ALA A 202 -32.42 -6.50 -9.60
C ALA A 202 -32.31 -7.97 -10.04
N ASN A 203 -33.32 -8.46 -10.78
CA ASN A 203 -33.29 -9.82 -11.30
C ASN A 203 -32.17 -9.90 -12.36
N PRO A 204 -31.12 -10.71 -12.15
CA PRO A 204 -29.98 -10.77 -13.05
C PRO A 204 -30.33 -11.36 -14.42
N ASN A 205 -31.44 -12.08 -14.55
CA ASN A 205 -31.84 -12.72 -15.81
C ASN A 205 -32.66 -11.81 -16.75
N ILE A 206 -32.86 -10.53 -16.40
CA ILE A 206 -33.54 -9.58 -17.29
C ILE A 206 -32.56 -9.17 -18.40
N THR A 207 -32.85 -9.55 -19.63
CA THR A 207 -32.06 -9.21 -20.82
C THR A 207 -32.63 -8.02 -21.60
N ARG A 208 -33.93 -7.73 -21.44
CA ARG A 208 -34.60 -6.59 -22.08
C ARG A 208 -35.64 -5.99 -21.15
N LEU A 209 -35.63 -4.67 -21.04
CA LEU A 209 -36.64 -3.88 -20.34
C LEU A 209 -37.25 -2.85 -21.29
N SER A 210 -38.57 -2.87 -21.44
CA SER A 210 -39.31 -1.87 -22.22
C SER A 210 -40.22 -1.07 -21.30
N ARG A 211 -40.00 0.24 -21.15
CA ARG A 211 -40.87 1.13 -20.37
C ARG A 211 -41.00 2.49 -21.06
N GLN A 212 -42.23 3.00 -21.17
CA GLN A 212 -42.53 4.34 -21.72
C GLN A 212 -41.88 4.58 -23.11
N GLY A 213 -41.83 3.56 -23.97
CA GLY A 213 -41.25 3.65 -25.31
C GLY A 213 -39.71 3.63 -25.35
N VAL A 214 -39.03 3.42 -24.22
CA VAL A 214 -37.59 3.18 -24.17
C VAL A 214 -37.35 1.68 -23.99
N ASP A 215 -36.68 1.10 -24.98
CA ASP A 215 -36.18 -0.27 -24.93
C ASP A 215 -34.70 -0.25 -24.51
N VAL A 216 -34.40 -0.90 -23.38
CA VAL A 216 -33.03 -1.11 -22.90
C VAL A 216 -32.73 -2.60 -23.00
N GLU A 217 -31.73 -2.95 -23.79
CA GLU A 217 -31.11 -4.28 -23.78
C GLU A 217 -29.97 -4.28 -22.77
N MET A 218 -29.98 -5.28 -21.88
CA MET A 218 -28.99 -5.45 -20.84
C MET A 218 -27.95 -6.47 -21.31
N ALA A 219 -26.67 -6.18 -21.08
CA ALA A 219 -25.61 -7.13 -21.39
C ALA A 219 -25.65 -8.34 -20.45
N ASP A 220 -25.14 -9.47 -20.92
CA ASP A 220 -25.10 -10.73 -20.18
C ASP A 220 -24.32 -10.56 -18.85
N PRO A 221 -24.94 -10.84 -17.68
CA PRO A 221 -24.28 -10.75 -16.39
C PRO A 221 -23.00 -11.56 -16.27
N THR A 222 -22.91 -12.69 -16.98
CA THR A 222 -21.77 -13.60 -16.93
C THR A 222 -20.50 -12.95 -17.50
N LEU A 223 -20.64 -12.05 -18.48
CA LEU A 223 -19.53 -11.30 -19.05
C LEU A 223 -18.90 -10.38 -18.01
N PHE A 224 -19.71 -9.65 -17.22
CA PHE A 224 -19.18 -8.77 -16.18
C PHE A 224 -18.35 -9.50 -15.13
N TYR A 225 -18.84 -10.65 -14.65
CA TYR A 225 -18.10 -11.45 -13.67
C TYR A 225 -16.81 -12.05 -14.25
N SER A 226 -16.86 -12.56 -15.49
CA SER A 226 -15.68 -13.12 -16.17
C SER A 226 -14.62 -12.07 -16.50
N GLU A 227 -15.04 -10.82 -16.70
CA GLU A 227 -14.18 -9.69 -17.03
C GLU A 227 -13.77 -8.86 -15.80
N MET A 228 -14.20 -9.24 -14.59
CA MET A 228 -13.97 -8.47 -13.35
C MET A 228 -14.44 -7.01 -13.47
N ARG A 229 -15.57 -6.82 -14.14
CA ARG A 229 -16.25 -5.54 -14.34
C ARG A 229 -17.46 -5.43 -13.43
N THR A 230 -17.90 -4.21 -13.21
CA THR A 230 -19.03 -3.85 -12.36
C THR A 230 -20.30 -3.56 -13.18
N GLY A 231 -20.18 -3.28 -14.47
CA GLY A 231 -21.29 -2.85 -15.33
C GLY A 231 -21.59 -1.35 -15.20
N LEU A 232 -20.84 -0.62 -14.37
CA LEU A 232 -20.91 0.83 -14.22
C LEU A 232 -19.85 1.46 -15.13
N PRO A 233 -20.24 2.27 -16.13
CA PRO A 233 -19.29 2.74 -17.15
C PRO A 233 -18.08 3.48 -16.58
N LEU A 234 -18.26 4.39 -15.63
CA LEU A 234 -17.16 5.19 -15.09
C LEU A 234 -16.25 4.33 -14.18
N VAL A 235 -16.81 3.47 -13.32
CA VAL A 235 -16.02 2.47 -12.58
C VAL A 235 -15.23 1.55 -13.51
N ASP A 236 -15.85 1.02 -14.56
CA ASP A 236 -15.22 0.06 -15.47
C ASP A 236 -14.14 0.73 -16.32
N MET A 237 -14.34 1.97 -16.75
CA MET A 237 -13.30 2.77 -17.43
C MET A 237 -12.10 3.03 -16.52
N TRP A 238 -12.33 3.34 -15.24
CA TRP A 238 -11.26 3.50 -14.27
C TRP A 238 -10.50 2.17 -14.07
N LEU A 239 -11.22 1.06 -13.86
CA LEU A 239 -10.63 -0.27 -13.69
C LEU A 239 -9.80 -0.71 -14.91
N MET A 240 -10.27 -0.45 -16.13
CA MET A 240 -9.51 -0.73 -17.35
C MET A 240 -8.25 0.12 -17.48
N THR A 241 -8.26 1.33 -16.94
CA THR A 241 -7.10 2.23 -16.95
C THR A 241 -6.06 1.79 -15.92
N VAL A 242 -6.49 1.47 -14.69
CA VAL A 242 -5.55 1.17 -13.59
C VAL A 242 -5.16 -0.31 -13.53
N ASN A 243 -5.99 -1.23 -14.01
CA ASN A 243 -5.74 -2.67 -14.00
C ASN A 243 -6.19 -3.36 -15.32
N PRO A 244 -5.62 -2.98 -16.49
CA PRO A 244 -6.03 -3.49 -17.80
C PRO A 244 -5.91 -5.02 -17.93
N TYR A 245 -4.97 -5.62 -17.19
CA TYR A 245 -4.71 -7.06 -17.22
C TYR A 245 -5.41 -7.84 -16.10
N ARG A 246 -6.31 -7.20 -15.34
CA ARG A 246 -7.12 -7.86 -14.30
C ARG A 246 -6.25 -8.62 -13.28
N GLN A 247 -5.15 -7.99 -12.86
CA GLN A 247 -4.28 -8.57 -11.84
C GLN A 247 -5.10 -8.80 -10.56
N THR A 248 -5.09 -10.04 -10.07
CA THR A 248 -5.80 -10.45 -8.84
C THR A 248 -4.95 -10.29 -7.58
N SER A 249 -3.65 -10.06 -7.77
CA SER A 249 -2.67 -9.86 -6.71
C SER A 249 -1.61 -8.84 -7.13
N PRO A 250 -0.96 -8.15 -6.17
CA PRO A 250 0.14 -7.25 -6.47
C PRO A 250 1.33 -8.00 -7.08
N SER A 251 2.03 -7.39 -8.05
CA SER A 251 3.31 -7.88 -8.54
C SER A 251 4.35 -7.88 -7.41
N ARG A 252 5.07 -8.99 -7.22
CA ARG A 252 6.09 -9.12 -6.18
C ARG A 252 7.38 -9.65 -6.77
N VAL A 253 8.48 -8.99 -6.44
CA VAL A 253 9.83 -9.53 -6.66
C VAL A 253 10.28 -10.21 -5.36
N TYR A 254 10.69 -11.46 -5.47
CA TYR A 254 11.26 -12.20 -4.35
C TYR A 254 12.78 -12.17 -4.47
N SER A 255 13.44 -11.66 -3.44
CA SER A 255 14.90 -11.73 -3.30
C SER A 255 15.19 -12.55 -2.05
N PRO A 256 15.89 -13.71 -2.16
CA PRO A 256 16.28 -14.51 -1.02
C PRO A 256 17.15 -13.76 -0.01
N ASP A 257 17.97 -12.82 -0.49
CA ASP A 257 18.91 -12.05 0.34
C ASP A 257 18.26 -10.83 1.01
N TYR A 258 17.04 -10.45 0.60
CA TYR A 258 16.33 -9.32 1.17
C TYR A 258 15.68 -9.71 2.51
N LYS A 259 16.34 -9.32 3.61
CA LYS A 259 15.78 -9.40 4.96
C LYS A 259 14.70 -8.32 5.11
N ARG A 260 13.44 -8.74 5.17
CA ARG A 260 12.29 -7.86 5.41
C ARG A 260 12.29 -7.36 6.87
N PRO A 261 11.82 -6.13 7.14
CA PRO A 261 11.55 -5.69 8.50
C PRO A 261 10.63 -6.67 9.24
N ARG A 262 10.83 -6.86 10.53
CA ARG A 262 9.89 -7.63 11.35
C ARG A 262 8.61 -6.82 11.52
N SER A 263 7.47 -7.41 11.22
CA SER A 263 6.16 -6.84 11.48
C SER A 263 5.50 -7.56 12.65
N THR A 264 4.91 -6.81 13.58
CA THR A 264 4.03 -7.38 14.59
C THR A 264 2.65 -7.59 13.98
N THR A 265 2.16 -8.83 13.96
CA THR A 265 0.86 -9.17 13.35
C THR A 265 -0.21 -9.57 14.36
N TRP A 266 0.19 -10.04 15.54
CA TRP A 266 -0.67 -10.45 16.65
C TRP A 266 0.23 -10.68 17.89
N PRO A 267 -0.23 -10.42 19.13
CA PRO A 267 -1.50 -9.79 19.52
C PRO A 267 -1.62 -8.34 19.08
#